data_AF-A0A1F5NJA9-F1
#
_entry.id   AF-A0A1F5NJA9-F1
#
_cell.length_a   1.000
_cell.length_b   1.000
_cell.length_c   1.000
_cell.angle_alpha   90.00
_cell.angle_beta   90.00
_cell.angle_gamma   90.00
#
_symmetry.space_group_name_H-M   'P 1'
#
loop_
_entity.id
_entity.type
_entity.pdbx_description
1 polymer ?
#
loop_
_entity_poly.entity_id
_entity_poly.type
_entity_poly.pdbx_seq_one_letter_code
_entity_poly.pdbx_strand_id
1 'polypeptide(L)'
;MNKKEISETKCTCQSCGNIWYFGKTDEIENLGNNMQNLGKSMMCCSGCSPAALIPNKQVIDFGKCPKCGSRAIKKEKIVHEVK
;
A
#
# COMPACT_ATOMS: atom_id res chain seq x y z
N MET A 1 28.87 -13.91 -2.71
CA MET A 1 27.58 -14.33 -3.27
C MET A 1 26.49 -13.56 -2.54
N ASN A 2 25.92 -12.52 -3.16
CA ASN A 2 24.80 -11.78 -2.57
C ASN A 2 23.54 -12.62 -2.79
N LYS A 3 23.13 -13.41 -1.78
CA LYS A 3 21.82 -14.04 -1.76
C LYS A 3 20.78 -12.92 -1.89
N LYS A 4 20.01 -12.91 -2.98
CA LYS A 4 18.90 -11.98 -3.12
C LYS A 4 17.74 -12.57 -2.33
N GLU A 5 17.47 -12.00 -1.16
CA GLU A 5 16.27 -12.33 -0.38
C GLU A 5 15.12 -11.45 -0.89
N ILE A 6 14.04 -12.08 -1.37
CA ILE A 6 12.81 -11.38 -1.72
C ILE A 6 11.81 -11.64 -0.60
N SER A 7 11.45 -10.60 0.15
CA SER A 7 10.45 -10.70 1.21
C SER A 7 9.10 -10.13 0.74
N GLU A 8 8.06 -10.94 0.80
CA GLU A 8 6.69 -10.56 0.47
C GLU A 8 5.76 -10.85 1.66
N THR A 9 4.68 -10.10 1.75
CA THR A 9 3.63 -10.32 2.75
C THR A 9 2.39 -10.83 2.03
N LYS A 10 2.02 -12.08 2.30
CA LYS A 10 0.75 -12.64 1.88
C LYS A 10 -0.34 -12.18 2.85
N CYS A 11 -1.44 -11.70 2.30
CA CYS A 11 -2.63 -11.33 3.04
C CYS A 11 -3.82 -12.15 2.58
N THR A 12 -4.60 -12.64 3.54
CA THR A 12 -5.81 -13.42 3.31
C THR A 12 -6.98 -12.79 4.06
N CYS A 13 -8.01 -12.34 3.35
CA CYS A 13 -9.24 -11.86 3.96
C CYS A 13 -10.02 -13.03 4.54
N GLN A 14 -10.20 -13.04 5.86
CA GLN A 14 -11.00 -14.03 6.58
C GLN A 14 -12.51 -13.86 6.35
N SER A 15 -12.95 -12.72 5.81
CA SER A 15 -14.37 -12.45 5.55
C SER A 15 -14.83 -12.90 4.17
N CYS A 16 -14.01 -12.76 3.12
CA CYS A 16 -14.40 -13.10 1.74
C CYS A 16 -13.44 -14.07 1.04
N GLY A 17 -12.39 -14.53 1.73
CA GLY A 17 -11.40 -15.46 1.17
C GLY A 17 -10.43 -14.85 0.17
N ASN A 18 -10.48 -13.54 -0.11
CA ASN A 18 -9.56 -12.90 -1.04
C ASN A 18 -8.11 -12.99 -0.56
N ILE A 19 -7.19 -13.42 -1.42
CA ILE A 19 -5.75 -13.51 -1.13
C ILE A 19 -5.02 -12.51 -2.02
N TRP A 20 -4.09 -11.76 -1.45
CA TRP A 20 -3.21 -10.84 -2.18
C TRP A 20 -1.81 -10.82 -1.55
N TYR A 21 -0.82 -10.37 -2.30
CA TYR A 21 0.58 -10.31 -1.89
C TYR A 21 1.08 -8.88 -2.08
N PHE A 22 1.96 -8.42 -1.20
CA PHE A 22 2.68 -7.16 -1.40
C PHE A 22 4.10 -7.26 -0.84
N GLY A 23 5.07 -6.71 -1.55
CA GLY A 23 6.46 -6.60 -1.09
C GLY A 23 6.70 -5.34 -0.26
N LYS A 24 7.92 -5.20 0.26
CA LYS A 24 8.36 -3.95 0.93
C LYS A 24 8.30 -2.74 0.00
N THR A 25 8.57 -2.93 -1.28
CA THR A 25 8.54 -1.85 -2.29
C THR A 25 7.12 -1.31 -2.44
N ASP A 26 6.12 -2.19 -2.50
CA ASP A 26 4.70 -1.82 -2.58
C ASP A 26 4.23 -1.04 -1.34
N GLU A 27 4.71 -1.41 -0.14
CA GLU A 27 4.43 -0.65 1.09
C GLU A 27 4.98 0.77 1.05
N ILE A 28 6.22 0.93 0.56
CA ILE A 28 6.88 2.24 0.47
C ILE A 28 6.23 3.12 -0.61
N GLU A 29 5.92 2.57 -1.78
CA GLU A 29 5.23 3.30 -2.85
C GLU A 29 3.85 3.77 -2.38
N ASN A 30 3.13 2.91 -1.67
CA ASN A 30 1.81 3.24 -1.16
C ASN A 30 1.84 4.28 -0.02
N LEU A 31 2.85 4.21 0.86
CA LEU A 31 3.11 5.25 1.87
C LEU A 31 3.47 6.59 1.21
N GLY A 32 4.33 6.57 0.18
CA GLY A 32 4.69 7.75 -0.61
C GLY A 32 3.49 8.36 -1.33
N ASN A 33 2.56 7.55 -1.82
CA ASN A 33 1.31 8.01 -2.42
C ASN A 33 0.37 8.63 -1.38
N ASN A 34 0.28 8.04 -0.18
CA ASN A 34 -0.50 8.59 0.92
C ASN A 34 0.07 9.93 1.41
N MET A 35 1.39 10.02 1.54
CA MET A 35 2.10 11.25 1.94
C MET A 35 1.98 12.35 0.88
N GLN A 36 2.00 12.02 -0.42
CA GLN A 36 1.70 12.97 -1.49
C GLN A 36 0.26 13.49 -1.42
N ASN A 37 -0.72 12.62 -1.15
CA ASN A 37 -2.11 13.04 -0.99
C ASN A 37 -2.31 13.91 0.26
N LEU A 38 -1.65 13.58 1.39
CA LEU A 38 -1.65 14.40 2.60
C LEU A 38 -0.96 15.75 2.38
N GLY A 39 0.18 15.79 1.70
CA GLY A 39 0.88 17.02 1.33
C GLY A 39 0.02 17.95 0.48
N LYS A 40 -0.77 17.42 -0.46
CA LYS A 40 -1.78 18.19 -1.20
C LYS A 40 -2.87 18.74 -0.27
N SER A 41 -3.36 17.94 0.67
CA SER A 41 -4.40 18.39 1.62
C SER A 41 -3.91 19.49 2.59
N MET A 42 -2.61 19.54 2.88
CA MET A 42 -2.00 20.60 3.68
C MET A 42 -1.57 21.84 2.89
N MET A 43 -1.56 21.79 1.55
CA MET A 43 -1.31 22.97 0.68
C MET A 43 -2.49 23.96 0.61
N CYS A 44 -3.57 23.74 1.37
CA CYS A 44 -4.75 24.61 1.36
C CYS A 44 -4.49 26.05 1.86
N CYS A 45 -3.38 26.31 2.57
CA CYS A 45 -3.11 27.62 3.20
C CYS A 45 -1.89 28.38 2.67
N SER A 46 -1.21 27.88 1.64
CA SER A 46 -0.07 28.57 1.01
C SER A 46 -0.46 28.90 -0.43
N GLY A 47 -1.23 29.98 -0.57
CA GLY A 47 -1.97 30.38 -1.76
C GLY A 47 -1.27 30.22 -3.11
N CYS A 48 -2.11 30.02 -4.13
CA CYS A 48 -1.77 30.00 -5.57
C CYS A 48 -1.33 28.64 -6.14
N SER A 49 -2.25 27.68 -6.30
CA SER A 49 -2.35 26.78 -7.48
C SER A 49 -3.47 25.73 -7.33
N PRO A 50 -4.12 25.29 -8.42
CA PRO A 50 -5.28 24.41 -8.39
C PRO A 50 -4.89 22.96 -8.06
N ALA A 51 -4.74 22.67 -6.77
CA ALA A 51 -4.57 21.31 -6.25
C ALA A 51 -5.71 20.35 -6.65
N ALA A 52 -6.84 20.88 -7.16
CA ALA A 52 -7.98 20.14 -7.69
C ALA A 52 -7.69 19.35 -8.99
N LEU A 53 -6.62 19.67 -9.73
CA LEU A 53 -6.31 19.05 -11.02
C LEU A 53 -5.33 17.87 -10.94
N ILE A 54 -4.75 17.58 -9.77
CA ILE A 54 -3.79 16.49 -9.64
C ILE A 54 -4.52 15.24 -9.16
N PRO A 55 -4.71 14.20 -10.00
CA PRO A 55 -5.45 13.00 -9.63
C PRO A 55 -4.90 12.40 -8.33
N ASN A 56 -5.80 12.03 -7.43
CA ASN A 56 -5.44 11.32 -6.21
C ASN A 56 -4.77 10.00 -6.60
N LYS A 57 -3.55 9.78 -6.12
CA LYS A 57 -2.90 8.48 -6.31
C LYS A 57 -3.64 7.47 -5.45
N GLN A 58 -3.93 6.30 -5.99
CA GLN A 58 -4.64 5.25 -5.27
C GLN A 58 -3.78 4.79 -4.10
N VAL A 59 -4.28 4.98 -2.88
CA VAL A 59 -3.66 4.47 -1.65
C VAL A 59 -4.38 3.17 -1.29
N ILE A 60 -3.66 2.06 -1.30
CA ILE A 60 -4.18 0.74 -0.94
C ILE A 60 -4.07 0.58 0.57
N ASP A 61 -5.18 0.57 1.30
CA ASP A 61 -5.15 0.25 2.74
C ASP A 61 -4.85 -1.25 2.90
N PHE A 62 -3.60 -1.63 3.17
CA PHE A 62 -3.20 -3.03 3.41
C PHE A 62 -3.78 -3.60 4.72
N GLY A 63 -4.46 -2.78 5.53
CA GLY A 63 -5.27 -3.19 6.68
C GLY A 63 -6.74 -3.48 6.31
N LYS A 64 -7.13 -3.30 5.03
CA LYS A 64 -8.44 -3.65 4.50
C LYS A 64 -8.32 -4.56 3.30
N CYS A 65 -9.28 -5.47 3.18
CA CYS A 65 -9.42 -6.27 1.98
C CYS A 65 -9.80 -5.34 0.81
N PRO A 66 -9.05 -5.31 -0.29
CA PRO A 66 -9.37 -4.45 -1.43
C PRO A 66 -10.68 -4.88 -2.14
N LYS A 67 -11.13 -6.12 -1.92
CA LYS A 67 -12.32 -6.68 -2.55
C LYS A 67 -13.62 -6.39 -1.79
N CYS A 68 -13.60 -6.47 -0.45
CA CYS A 68 -14.82 -6.32 0.37
C CYS A 68 -14.73 -5.25 1.46
N GLY A 69 -13.58 -4.57 1.61
CA GLY A 69 -13.36 -3.56 2.65
C GLY A 69 -13.22 -4.10 4.07
N SER A 70 -13.36 -5.41 4.30
CA SER A 70 -13.23 -6.02 5.62
C SER A 70 -11.81 -5.88 6.18
N ARG A 71 -11.70 -5.65 7.50
CA ARG A 71 -10.43 -5.61 8.24
C ARG A 71 -10.01 -6.96 8.81
N ALA A 72 -10.84 -7.99 8.63
CA ALA A 72 -10.53 -9.35 9.07
C ALA A 72 -9.51 -9.97 8.09
N ILE A 73 -8.21 -9.71 8.32
CA ILE A 73 -7.12 -10.09 7.41
C ILE A 73 -6.05 -10.83 8.19
N LYS A 74 -5.64 -12.00 7.68
CA LYS A 74 -4.48 -12.74 8.15
C LYS A 74 -3.27 -12.35 7.30
N LYS A 75 -2.18 -11.91 7.93
CA LYS A 75 -0.92 -11.54 7.28
C LYS A 75 0.15 -12.58 7.56
N GLU A 76 0.87 -13.01 6.54
CA GLU A 76 1.93 -14.02 6.61
C GLU A 76 3.14 -13.50 5.83
N LYS A 77 4.29 -13.40 6.49
CA LYS A 77 5.54 -12.97 5.84
C LYS A 77 6.18 -14.18 5.17
N ILE A 78 6.42 -14.07 3.87
CA ILE A 78 7.07 -15.07 3.04
C ILE A 78 8.44 -14.53 2.64
N VAL A 79 9.47 -15.34 2.87
CA VAL A 79 10.85 -15.01 2.52
C VAL A 79 11.33 -16.00 1.48
N HIS A 80 11.64 -15.51 0.29
CA HIS A 80 12.17 -16.31 -0.81
C HIS A 80 13.69 -16.14 -0.87
N GLU A 81 14.43 -17.22 -0.62
CA GLU A 81 15.86 -17.28 -0.91
C GLU A 81 16.05 -17.55 -2.41
N VAL A 82 16.47 -16.53 -3.17
CA VAL A 82 16.85 -16.70 -4.58
C VAL A 82 18.32 -17.10 -4.61
N LYS A 83 18.60 -18.35 -5.02
CA LYS A 83 19.95 -18.90 -5.20
C LYS A 83 20.61 -18.41 -6.49
#